data_AF-A0A7V9M9V5-F1
#
_entry.id   AF-A0A7V9M9V5-F1
#
_cell.length_a   1.000
_cell.length_b   1.000
_cell.length_c   1.000
_cell.angle_alpha   90.00
_cell.angle_beta   90.00
_cell.angle_gamma   90.00
#
_symmetry.space_group_name_H-M   'P 1'
#
loop_
_entity.id
_entity.type
_entity.pdbx_description
1 polymer ?
#
loop_
_entity_poly.entity_id
_entity_poly.type
_entity_poly.pdbx_seq_one_letter_code
_entity_poly.pdbx_strand_id
1 'polypeptide(L)'
;MTDYTEETLAEILRTLPAPPQAWVRAAQEIPLARRGLDEIVERARADRAFRDALIADLESALEAEGYEPDPLLVEALRERFPS
;
A
#
# COMPACT_ATOMS: atom_id res chain seq x y z
N MET A 1 -26.31 14.19 3.97
CA MET A 1 -25.26 13.16 3.97
C MET A 1 -25.62 12.20 5.09
N THR A 2 -25.68 10.90 4.81
CA THR A 2 -26.13 9.92 5.81
C THR A 2 -25.01 9.67 6.80
N ASP A 3 -25.20 10.04 8.06
CA ASP A 3 -24.27 9.75 9.16
C ASP A 3 -24.41 8.26 9.53
N TYR A 4 -23.64 7.40 8.88
CA TYR A 4 -23.58 5.98 9.23
C TYR A 4 -22.71 5.79 10.47
N THR A 5 -23.28 5.18 11.51
CA THR A 5 -22.53 4.73 12.70
C THR A 5 -21.76 3.43 12.40
N GLU A 6 -20.76 3.11 13.22
CA GLU A 6 -19.99 1.85 13.12
C GLU A 6 -20.91 0.61 13.21
N GLU A 7 -21.91 0.62 14.09
CA GLU A 7 -22.94 -0.43 14.17
C GLU A 7 -23.74 -0.55 12.87
N THR A 8 -24.17 0.58 12.30
CA THR A 8 -24.93 0.57 11.05
C THR A 8 -24.09 0.02 9.90
N LEU A 9 -22.81 0.37 9.84
CA LEU A 9 -21.87 -0.16 8.86
C LEU A 9 -21.68 -1.67 9.02
N ALA A 10 -21.55 -2.16 10.26
CA ALA A 10 -21.40 -3.59 10.53
C ALA A 10 -22.63 -4.39 10.06
N GLU A 11 -23.84 -3.88 10.31
CA GLU A 11 -25.09 -4.49 9.84
C GLU A 11 -25.11 -4.60 8.31
N ILE A 12 -24.73 -3.53 7.61
CA ILE A 12 -24.69 -3.50 6.14
C ILE A 12 -23.65 -4.48 5.60
N LEU A 13 -22.45 -4.50 6.17
CA LEU A 13 -21.37 -5.40 5.75
C LEU A 13 -21.76 -6.88 5.89
N ARG A 14 -22.55 -7.24 6.91
CA ARG A 14 -23.05 -8.61 7.09
C ARG A 14 -24.01 -9.06 5.98
N THR A 15 -24.66 -8.13 5.28
CA THR A 15 -25.58 -8.47 4.17
C THR A 15 -24.86 -8.80 2.87
N LEU A 16 -23.55 -8.52 2.78
CA LEU A 16 -22.79 -8.76 1.56
C LEU A 16 -22.54 -10.25 1.35
N PRO A 17 -22.57 -10.72 0.09
CA PRO A 17 -22.20 -12.10 -0.22
C PRO A 17 -20.73 -12.35 0.09
N ALA A 18 -20.38 -13.62 0.28
CA ALA A 18 -18.98 -14.02 0.46
C ALA A 18 -18.12 -13.52 -0.73
N PRO A 19 -16.91 -13.00 -0.46
CA PRO A 19 -16.06 -12.50 -1.52
C PRO A 19 -15.66 -13.63 -2.48
N PRO A 20 -15.48 -13.34 -3.79
CA PRO A 20 -15.02 -14.33 -4.75
C PRO A 20 -13.69 -14.97 -4.31
N GLN A 21 -13.59 -16.30 -4.36
CA GLN A 21 -12.37 -17.00 -3.93
C GLN A 21 -11.11 -16.55 -4.68
N ALA A 22 -11.26 -16.17 -5.96
CA ALA A 22 -10.14 -15.64 -6.75
C ALA A 22 -9.55 -14.37 -6.13
N TRP A 23 -10.39 -13.49 -5.59
CA TRP A 23 -9.95 -12.26 -4.91
C TRP A 23 -9.31 -12.58 -3.56
N VAL A 24 -9.87 -13.54 -2.82
CA VAL A 24 -9.29 -13.99 -1.54
C VAL A 24 -7.90 -14.58 -1.73
N ARG A 25 -7.69 -15.41 -2.77
CA ARG A 25 -6.38 -15.99 -3.08
C ARG A 25 -5.37 -14.94 -3.54
N ALA A 26 -5.78 -14.02 -4.42
CA ALA A 26 -4.93 -12.90 -4.80
C ALA A 26 -4.52 -12.08 -3.57
N ALA A 27 -5.45 -11.78 -2.66
CA ALA A 27 -5.13 -11.07 -1.40
C ALA A 27 -4.19 -11.85 -0.46
N GLN A 28 -4.20 -13.19 -0.52
CA GLN A 28 -3.33 -14.07 0.28
C GLN A 28 -1.91 -14.22 -0.27
N GLU A 29 -1.67 -13.93 -1.55
CA GLU A 29 -0.33 -13.99 -2.16
C GLU A 29 0.45 -12.67 -2.01
N ILE A 30 -0.28 -11.57 -1.84
CA ILE A 30 0.24 -10.23 -1.60
C ILE A 30 1.11 -10.05 -0.30
N PRO A 31 0.92 -10.77 0.82
CA PRO A 31 1.60 -10.49 2.10
C PRO A 31 3.13 -10.64 2.10
N LEU A 32 3.70 -11.47 1.22
CA LEU A 32 5.16 -11.69 1.19
C LEU A 32 5.89 -10.62 0.35
N ALA A 33 5.30 -10.16 -0.74
CA ALA A 33 5.82 -9.04 -1.52
C ALA A 33 5.62 -7.68 -0.80
N ARG A 34 4.66 -7.58 0.13
CA ARG A 34 4.31 -6.32 0.82
C ARG A 34 5.22 -5.93 1.99
N ARG A 35 6.00 -6.83 2.61
CA ARG A 35 6.77 -6.46 3.82
C ARG A 35 7.79 -5.35 3.57
N GLY A 36 8.54 -5.42 2.47
CA GLY A 36 9.48 -4.36 2.10
C GLY A 36 8.78 -3.06 1.72
N LEU A 37 7.64 -3.15 1.03
CA LEU A 37 6.81 -2.01 0.68
C LEU A 37 6.26 -1.28 1.91
N ASP A 38 5.71 -2.01 2.87
CA ASP A 38 5.13 -1.43 4.09
C ASP A 38 6.21 -0.73 4.93
N GLU A 39 7.43 -1.28 5.00
CA GLU A 39 8.56 -0.64 5.66
C GLU A 39 8.97 0.69 5.00
N ILE A 40 9.09 0.70 3.67
CA ILE A 40 9.42 1.90 2.91
C ILE A 40 8.34 2.98 3.08
N VAL A 41 7.06 2.58 3.05
CA VAL A 41 5.94 3.50 3.23
C VAL A 41 5.91 4.09 4.64
N GLU A 42 6.09 3.27 5.68
CA GLU A 42 6.12 3.77 7.06
C GLU A 42 7.32 4.67 7.30
N ARG A 43 8.48 4.36 6.70
CA ARG A 43 9.63 5.25 6.76
C ARG A 43 9.38 6.58 6.04
N ALA A 44 8.75 6.57 4.86
CA ALA A 44 8.36 7.80 4.16
C ALA A 44 7.28 8.61 4.92
N ARG A 45 6.48 7.99 5.80
CA ARG A 45 5.60 8.73 6.71
C ARG A 45 6.38 9.41 7.84
N ALA A 46 7.40 8.74 8.37
CA ALA A 46 8.20 9.24 9.48
C ALA A 46 9.28 10.26 9.05
N ASP A 47 9.77 10.15 7.81
CA ASP A 47 10.85 10.97 7.26
C ASP A 47 10.39 11.72 6.00
N ARG A 48 10.24 13.03 6.15
CA ARG A 48 9.82 13.92 5.08
C ARG A 48 10.90 14.08 3.99
N ALA A 49 12.18 14.08 4.35
CA ALA A 49 13.26 14.23 3.38
C ALA A 49 13.33 12.99 2.48
N PHE A 50 13.15 11.80 3.07
CA PHE A 50 13.05 10.55 2.32
C PHE A 50 11.82 10.55 1.41
N ARG A 51 10.66 11.03 1.88
CA ARG A 51 9.45 11.14 1.05
C ARG A 51 9.64 12.08 -0.14
N ASP A 52 10.25 13.25 0.09
CA ASP A 52 10.49 14.22 -0.98
C ASP A 52 11.47 13.64 -2.03
N ALA A 53 12.47 12.86 -1.59
CA ALA A 53 13.37 12.13 -2.48
C ALA A 53 12.64 11.04 -3.31
N LEU A 54 11.77 10.23 -2.69
CA LEU A 54 10.98 9.20 -3.38
C LEU A 54 10.05 9.80 -4.45
N ILE A 55 9.48 10.99 -4.20
CA ILE A 55 8.62 11.70 -5.16
C ILE A 55 9.44 12.28 -6.32
N ALA A 56 10.65 12.77 -6.03
CA ALA A 56 11.53 13.36 -7.04
C ALA A 56 12.14 12.31 -7.97
N ASP A 57 12.65 11.22 -7.42
CA ASP A 57 13.20 10.08 -8.16
C ASP A 57 13.12 8.82 -7.29
N LEU A 58 12.10 8.01 -7.56
CA LEU A 58 11.79 6.82 -6.78
C LEU A 58 12.90 5.77 -6.83
N GLU A 59 13.46 5.50 -8.01
CA GLU A 59 14.46 4.45 -8.22
C GLU A 59 15.79 4.85 -7.57
N SER A 60 16.23 6.10 -7.78
CA SER A 60 17.44 6.64 -7.16
C SER A 60 17.34 6.72 -5.64
N ALA A 61 16.16 7.08 -5.10
CA ALA A 61 15.95 7.15 -3.65
C ALA A 61 15.96 5.78 -2.97
N LEU A 62 15.46 4.74 -3.64
CA LEU A 62 15.52 3.36 -3.15
C LEU A 62 16.97 2.83 -3.14
N GLU A 63 17.72 3.04 -4.23
CA GLU A 63 19.12 2.63 -4.33
C GLU A 63 20.01 3.33 -3.28
N ALA A 64 19.79 4.62 -3.03
CA ALA A 64 20.53 5.39 -2.04
C ALA A 64 20.37 4.84 -0.60
N GLU A 65 19.22 4.24 -0.30
CA GLU A 65 18.93 3.59 0.98
C GLU A 65 19.26 2.08 0.98
N GLY A 66 19.81 1.56 -0.12
CA GLY A 66 20.25 0.16 -0.26
C GLY A 66 19.11 -0.82 -0.56
N TYR A 67 17.94 -0.34 -0.96
CA TYR A 67 16.88 -1.18 -1.50
C TYR A 67 17.17 -1.50 -2.97
N GLU A 68 16.94 -2.76 -3.37
CA GLU A 68 17.01 -3.13 -4.78
C GLU A 68 15.67 -2.80 -5.45
N PRO A 69 15.65 -1.91 -6.48
CA PRO A 69 14.42 -1.47 -7.12
C PRO A 69 13.84 -2.58 -8.01
N ASP A 70 13.12 -3.51 -7.39
CA ASP A 70 12.27 -4.48 -8.08
C ASP A 70 11.19 -3.72 -8.87
N PRO A 71 11.02 -3.98 -10.19
CA PRO A 71 9.96 -3.38 -11.00
C PRO A 71 8.56 -3.43 -10.37
N LEU A 72 8.23 -4.51 -9.66
CA LEU A 72 6.95 -4.66 -8.96
C LEU A 72 6.84 -3.73 -7.73
N LEU A 73 7.95 -3.55 -7.00
CA LEU A 73 8.02 -2.66 -5.85
C LEU A 73 7.92 -1.19 -6.28
N VAL A 74 8.62 -0.83 -7.36
CA VAL A 74 8.61 0.52 -7.94
C VAL A 74 7.20 0.91 -8.39
N GLU A 75 6.48 0.04 -9.11
CA GLU A 75 5.09 0.33 -9.48
C GLU A 75 4.16 0.46 -8.26
N ALA A 76 4.30 -0.44 -7.28
CA ALA A 76 3.49 -0.36 -6.06
C ALA A 76 3.74 0.91 -5.24
N LEU A 77 4.94 1.50 -5.34
CA LEU A 77 5.30 2.78 -4.72
C LEU A 77 4.82 3.97 -5.55
N ARG A 78 4.90 3.94 -6.89
CA ARG A 78 4.32 4.99 -7.76
C ARG A 78 2.83 5.17 -7.55
N GLU A 79 2.08 4.07 -7.41
CA GLU A 79 0.64 4.14 -7.09
C GLU A 79 0.35 4.87 -5.76
N ARG A 80 1.28 4.82 -4.80
CA ARG A 80 1.12 5.40 -3.45
C ARG A 80 1.68 6.82 -3.32
N PHE A 81 2.71 7.14 -4.09
CA PHE A 81 3.37 8.44 -4.13
C PHE A 81 3.28 9.02 -5.54
N PRO A 82 2.08 9.43 -5.99
CA PRO A 82 1.94 10.09 -7.28
C PRO A 82 2.75 11.39 -7.27
N SER A 83 3.63 11.52 -8.26
CA SER A 83 4.44 12.71 -8.55
C SER A 83 3.59 13.85 -9.08
#